data_AF-A0A7W0ZTE8-F1
#
_entry.id   AF-A0A7W0ZTE8-F1
#
_cell.length_a   1.000
_cell.length_b   1.000
_cell.length_c   1.000
_cell.angle_alpha   90.00
_cell.angle_beta   90.00
_cell.angle_gamma   90.00
#
_symmetry.space_group_name_H-M   'P 1'
#
loop_
_entity.id
_entity.type
_entity.pdbx_description
1 polymer ?
#
loop_
_entity_poly.entity_id
_entity_poly.type
_entity_poly.pdbx_seq_one_letter_code
_entity_poly.pdbx_strand_id
1 'polypeptide(L)'
;MRSSSILLVFTVACVSRAEKPPAAPGPPELAWKTMSRDQRMTYMEKVVVPEMKPLFVAIDPKRFADFGCRTCHGASFDDKTFEMPNPALLKLPATPAGMIPLARDKGPWLDAMTTRIKPKMARLLGLAEYDVDHPQPDAFGCHGCHRVE
;
A
#
# COMPACT_ATOMS: atom_id res chain seq x y z
N MET A 1 41.17 49.92 -45.74
CA MET A 1 39.87 49.29 -46.05
C MET A 1 39.72 48.04 -45.17
N ARG A 2 38.65 48.01 -44.34
CA ARG A 2 38.01 46.84 -43.68
C ARG A 2 38.93 46.01 -42.77
N SER A 3 39.04 46.25 -41.45
CA SER A 3 38.03 46.20 -40.38
C SER A 3 37.04 45.04 -40.52
N SER A 4 37.21 44.02 -39.66
CA SER A 4 36.13 43.12 -39.23
C SER A 4 36.56 42.32 -38.00
N SER A 5 36.22 42.87 -36.84
CA SER A 5 36.11 42.16 -35.57
C SER A 5 35.04 41.07 -35.67
N ILE A 6 35.37 39.83 -35.29
CA ILE A 6 34.39 38.76 -35.14
C ILE A 6 33.99 38.71 -33.66
N LEU A 7 32.74 39.12 -33.45
CA LEU A 7 32.01 39.12 -32.19
C LEU A 7 31.81 37.68 -31.69
N LEU A 8 32.33 37.35 -30.50
CA LEU A 8 32.00 36.11 -29.80
C LEU A 8 30.59 36.24 -29.22
N VAL A 9 29.61 35.60 -29.84
CA VAL A 9 28.23 35.54 -29.34
C VAL A 9 28.15 34.49 -28.24
N PHE A 10 28.06 34.95 -26.99
CA PHE A 10 27.65 34.11 -25.86
C PHE A 10 26.16 33.76 -26.01
N THR A 11 25.89 32.56 -26.53
CA THR A 11 24.55 31.98 -26.44
C THR A 11 24.32 31.47 -25.02
N VAL A 12 23.64 32.26 -24.19
CA VAL A 12 23.02 31.78 -22.95
C VAL A 12 21.87 30.87 -23.34
N ALA A 13 22.14 29.56 -23.40
CA ALA A 13 21.10 28.56 -23.50
C ALA A 13 20.43 28.42 -22.14
N CYS A 14 19.27 29.06 -21.96
CA CYS A 14 18.32 28.68 -20.93
C CYS A 14 17.81 27.27 -21.25
N VAL A 15 18.55 26.24 -20.84
CA VAL A 15 18.04 24.88 -20.82
C VAL A 15 17.10 24.80 -19.62
N SER A 16 15.82 25.09 -19.87
CA SER A 16 14.75 24.63 -19.00
C SER A 16 14.80 23.10 -19.03
N ARG A 17 15.41 22.51 -18.00
CA ARG A 17 15.31 21.08 -17.71
C ARG A 17 13.83 20.80 -17.50
N ALA A 18 13.18 20.25 -18.52
CA ALA A 18 11.84 19.70 -18.36
C ALA A 18 11.93 18.62 -17.26
N GLU A 19 11.42 18.92 -16.08
CA GLU A 19 11.28 17.93 -15.01
C GLU A 19 10.36 16.83 -15.52
N LYS A 20 10.94 15.62 -15.65
CA LYS A 20 10.20 14.41 -15.96
C LYS A 20 9.06 14.30 -14.94
N PRO A 21 7.79 14.12 -15.35
CA PRO A 21 6.71 13.86 -14.42
C PRO A 21 7.10 12.71 -13.48
N PRO A 22 6.84 12.80 -12.16
CA PRO A 22 7.17 11.72 -11.25
C PRO A 22 6.54 10.43 -11.76
N ALA A 23 7.36 9.39 -11.90
CA ALA A 23 6.92 8.11 -12.41
C ALA A 23 5.75 7.59 -11.55
N ALA A 24 4.66 7.19 -12.20
CA ALA A 24 3.56 6.50 -11.53
C ALA A 24 4.13 5.24 -10.85
N PRO A 25 3.74 4.92 -9.61
CA PRO A 25 4.41 3.85 -8.90
C PRO A 25 3.88 2.48 -9.37
N GLY A 26 4.75 1.70 -10.01
CA GLY A 26 4.60 0.25 -10.20
C GLY A 26 5.65 -0.51 -9.38
N PRO A 27 5.51 -1.83 -9.14
CA PRO A 27 6.30 -2.59 -8.16
C PRO A 27 7.69 -3.01 -8.70
N PRO A 28 8.59 -3.62 -7.90
CA PRO A 28 9.25 -3.17 -6.69
C PRO A 28 10.77 -3.00 -6.94
N GLU A 29 11.20 -1.85 -7.47
CA GLU A 29 12.63 -1.47 -7.36
C GLU A 29 12.89 -0.51 -6.20
N LEU A 30 11.82 -0.04 -5.55
CA LEU A 30 11.83 0.67 -4.27
C LEU A 30 10.92 -0.09 -3.30
N ALA A 31 11.53 -0.89 -2.42
CA ALA A 31 10.81 -1.58 -1.35
C ALA A 31 10.03 -0.56 -0.50
N TRP A 32 8.80 -0.88 -0.09
CA TRP A 32 8.02 -0.06 0.85
C TRP A 32 8.85 0.43 2.06
N LYS A 33 9.80 -0.42 2.50
CA LYS A 33 10.77 -0.15 3.58
C LYS A 33 11.64 1.09 3.34
N THR A 34 11.99 1.42 2.09
CA THR A 34 12.87 2.55 1.75
C THR A 34 12.13 3.82 1.36
N MET A 35 10.80 3.77 1.22
CA MET A 35 9.99 4.95 0.91
C MET A 35 9.90 5.91 2.10
N SER A 36 9.99 7.21 1.82
CA SER A 36 9.65 8.27 2.75
C SER A 36 8.14 8.27 3.06
N ARG A 37 7.72 9.02 4.08
CA ARG A 37 6.30 9.16 4.43
C ARG A 37 5.46 9.65 3.25
N ASP A 38 5.90 10.68 2.55
CA ASP A 38 5.15 11.27 1.44
C ASP A 38 5.10 10.34 0.22
N GLN A 39 6.17 9.58 -0.01
CA GLN A 39 6.18 8.52 -1.03
C GLN A 39 5.19 7.41 -0.67
N ARG A 40 5.14 6.96 0.59
CA ARG A 40 4.16 5.98 1.06
C ARG A 40 2.73 6.46 0.92
N MET A 41 2.45 7.71 1.27
CA MET A 41 1.13 8.32 1.11
C MET A 41 0.70 8.34 -0.36
N THR A 42 1.57 8.81 -1.24
CA THR A 42 1.32 8.83 -2.69
C THR A 42 1.13 7.41 -3.23
N TYR A 43 1.95 6.46 -2.80
CA TYR A 43 1.85 5.06 -3.18
C TYR A 43 0.53 4.41 -2.73
N MET A 44 0.15 4.65 -1.48
CA MET A 44 -1.10 4.14 -0.92
C MET A 44 -2.31 4.68 -1.68
N GLU A 45 -2.34 5.98 -1.96
CA GLU A 45 -3.45 6.63 -2.66
C GLU A 45 -3.53 6.22 -4.14
N LYS A 46 -2.39 6.22 -4.85
CA LYS A 46 -2.38 6.03 -6.31
C LYS A 46 -2.30 4.57 -6.75
N VAL A 47 -1.89 3.66 -5.86
CA VAL A 47 -1.65 2.26 -6.22
C VAL A 47 -2.40 1.32 -5.30
N VAL A 48 -2.13 1.36 -3.99
CA VAL A 48 -2.67 0.35 -3.08
C VAL A 48 -4.19 0.44 -2.97
N VAL A 49 -4.75 1.62 -2.70
CA VAL A 49 -6.20 1.80 -2.57
C VAL A 49 -6.95 1.40 -3.86
N PRO A 50 -6.54 1.86 -5.07
CA PRO A 50 -7.18 1.44 -6.33
C PRO A 50 -7.09 -0.06 -6.59
N GLU A 51 -5.97 -0.71 -6.28
CA GLU A 51 -5.76 -2.14 -6.49
C GLU A 51 -6.53 -3.00 -5.48
N MET A 52 -6.72 -2.51 -4.25
CA MET A 52 -7.42 -3.23 -3.19
C MET A 52 -8.93 -3.05 -3.25
N LYS A 53 -9.43 -1.88 -3.65
CA LYS A 53 -10.87 -1.59 -3.75
C LYS A 53 -11.69 -2.69 -4.44
N PRO A 54 -11.35 -3.14 -5.67
CA PRO A 54 -12.16 -4.15 -6.35
C PRO A 54 -12.18 -5.48 -5.59
N LEU A 55 -11.11 -5.85 -4.90
CA LEU A 55 -11.05 -7.09 -4.12
C LEU A 55 -12.01 -7.04 -2.92
N PHE A 56 -12.08 -5.91 -2.23
CA PHE A 56 -13.00 -5.72 -1.11
C PHE A 56 -14.45 -5.60 -1.59
N VAL A 57 -14.71 -4.82 -2.63
CA VAL A 57 -16.05 -4.68 -3.24
C VAL A 57 -16.58 -6.04 -3.72
N ALA A 58 -15.72 -6.94 -4.20
CA ALA A 58 -16.10 -8.29 -4.59
C ALA A 58 -16.53 -9.18 -3.40
N ILE A 59 -16.18 -8.82 -2.16
CA ILE A 59 -16.64 -9.53 -0.95
C ILE A 59 -18.03 -9.02 -0.57
N ASP A 60 -18.17 -7.70 -0.45
CA ASP A 60 -19.43 -7.06 -0.08
C ASP A 60 -19.51 -5.65 -0.70
N PRO A 61 -20.21 -5.49 -1.84
CA PRO A 61 -20.23 -4.22 -2.56
C PRO A 61 -20.95 -3.12 -1.80
N LYS A 62 -21.92 -3.47 -0.93
CA LYS A 62 -22.64 -2.49 -0.12
C LYS A 62 -21.75 -1.97 1.00
N ARG A 63 -21.07 -2.87 1.70
CA ARG A 63 -20.16 -2.51 2.79
C ARG A 63 -18.94 -1.70 2.32
N PHE A 64 -18.46 -1.97 1.11
CA PHE A 64 -17.26 -1.33 0.56
C PHE A 64 -17.54 -0.33 -0.56
N ALA A 65 -18.76 0.21 -0.65
CA ALA A 65 -19.10 1.29 -1.58
C ALA A 65 -18.15 2.49 -1.40
N ASP A 66 -17.90 2.86 -0.14
CA ASP A 66 -17.00 3.95 0.26
C ASP A 66 -15.59 3.45 0.63
N PHE A 67 -15.10 2.40 -0.04
CA PHE A 67 -13.75 1.89 0.20
C PHE A 67 -12.69 2.98 0.00
N GLY A 68 -11.81 3.14 0.98
CA GLY A 68 -10.72 4.10 0.95
C GLY A 68 -9.80 3.99 2.16
N CYS A 69 -9.03 5.05 2.43
CA CYS A 69 -8.00 5.06 3.48
C CYS A 69 -8.55 4.62 4.86
N ARG A 70 -9.75 5.10 5.22
CA ARG A 70 -10.41 4.77 6.49
C ARG A 70 -10.77 3.29 6.62
N THR A 71 -11.01 2.58 5.50
CA THR A 71 -11.29 1.14 5.55
C THR A 71 -10.13 0.37 6.16
N CYS A 72 -8.90 0.78 5.83
CA CYS A 72 -7.69 0.17 6.37
C CYS A 72 -7.31 0.79 7.71
N HIS A 73 -7.22 2.13 7.81
CA HIS A 73 -6.62 2.83 8.95
C HIS A 73 -7.62 3.18 10.07
N GLY A 74 -8.92 3.18 9.82
CA GLY A 74 -9.93 3.52 10.83
C GLY A 74 -9.82 4.97 11.30
N ALA A 75 -9.91 5.21 12.61
CA ALA A 75 -9.84 6.54 13.21
C ALA A 75 -8.46 7.22 13.05
N SER A 76 -7.38 6.43 12.87
CA SER A 76 -6.03 6.97 12.65
C SER A 76 -5.88 7.67 11.29
N PHE A 77 -6.87 7.56 10.41
CA PHE A 77 -6.96 8.41 9.24
C PHE A 77 -7.29 9.87 9.60
N ASP A 78 -8.14 10.10 10.59
CA ASP A 78 -8.61 11.43 10.97
C ASP A 78 -7.53 12.26 11.65
N ASP A 79 -6.74 11.61 12.50
CA ASP A 79 -5.59 12.22 13.17
C ASP A 79 -4.32 12.26 12.28
N LYS A 80 -4.40 11.71 11.06
CA LYS A 80 -3.34 11.67 10.04
C LYS A 80 -2.09 10.88 10.48
N THR A 81 -2.21 10.00 11.46
CA THR A 81 -1.14 9.09 11.89
C THR A 81 -1.07 7.83 11.01
N PHE A 82 -2.22 7.41 10.45
CA PHE A 82 -2.36 6.22 9.59
C PHE A 82 -1.86 4.94 10.27
N GLU A 83 -1.97 4.87 11.59
CA GLU A 83 -1.56 3.72 12.37
C GLU A 83 -2.28 2.43 11.94
N MET A 84 -1.52 1.34 11.97
CA MET A 84 -1.95 -0.03 11.75
C MET A 84 -1.32 -0.88 12.86
N PRO A 85 -1.99 -1.93 13.36
CA PRO A 85 -3.26 -2.48 12.88
C PRO A 85 -4.48 -1.63 13.28
N ASN A 86 -5.56 -1.72 12.52
CA ASN A 86 -6.76 -0.94 12.78
C ASN A 86 -7.58 -1.52 13.94
N PRO A 87 -7.75 -0.76 15.06
CA PRO A 87 -8.47 -1.24 16.25
C PRO A 87 -9.93 -1.60 16.00
N ALA A 88 -10.56 -1.01 14.98
CA ALA A 88 -11.97 -1.24 14.67
C ALA A 88 -12.21 -2.54 13.89
N LEU A 89 -11.15 -3.20 13.40
CA LEU A 89 -11.27 -4.51 12.78
C LEU A 89 -11.43 -5.59 13.85
N LEU A 90 -12.01 -6.72 13.42
CA LEU A 90 -12.15 -7.90 14.27
C LEU A 90 -10.78 -8.31 14.83
N LYS A 91 -10.66 -8.39 16.15
CA LYS A 91 -9.49 -8.98 16.82
C LYS A 91 -9.45 -10.48 16.49
N LEU A 92 -8.31 -10.95 16.00
CA LEU A 92 -8.14 -12.33 15.56
C LEU A 92 -7.57 -13.19 16.69
N PRO A 93 -8.06 -14.43 16.83
CA PRO A 93 -7.46 -15.41 17.71
C PRO A 93 -5.99 -15.69 17.35
N ALA A 94 -5.16 -15.88 18.36
CA ALA A 94 -3.73 -16.17 18.18
C ALA A 94 -3.43 -17.66 17.90
N THR A 95 -4.42 -18.54 18.06
CA THR A 95 -4.23 -19.99 17.97
C THR A 95 -5.09 -20.62 16.86
N PRO A 96 -4.64 -21.73 16.25
CA PRO A 96 -5.44 -22.47 15.28
C PRO A 96 -6.82 -22.90 15.83
N ALA A 97 -6.87 -23.35 17.09
CA ALA A 97 -8.11 -23.74 17.74
C ALA A 97 -9.09 -22.56 17.87
N GLY A 98 -8.59 -21.37 18.21
CA GLY A 98 -9.39 -20.15 18.27
C GLY A 98 -9.90 -19.70 16.90
N MET A 99 -9.21 -20.04 15.81
CA MET A 99 -9.62 -19.72 14.44
C MET A 99 -10.78 -20.61 13.93
N ILE A 100 -11.05 -21.77 14.54
CA ILE A 100 -12.10 -22.71 14.08
C ILE A 100 -13.49 -22.07 14.10
N PRO A 101 -13.97 -21.45 15.21
CA PRO A 101 -15.26 -20.76 15.21
C PRO A 101 -15.32 -19.64 14.18
N LEU A 102 -14.22 -18.90 14.00
CA LEU A 102 -14.15 -17.82 13.03
C LEU A 102 -14.30 -18.33 11.59
N ALA A 103 -13.64 -19.42 11.25
CA ALA A 103 -13.75 -20.06 9.94
C ALA A 103 -15.17 -20.57 9.68
N ARG A 104 -15.84 -21.12 10.70
CA ARG A 104 -17.25 -21.53 10.60
C ARG A 104 -18.18 -20.33 10.37
N ASP A 105 -18.02 -19.28 11.16
CA ASP A 105 -18.98 -18.15 11.20
C ASP A 105 -18.71 -17.11 10.09
N LYS A 106 -17.48 -17.04 9.59
CA LYS A 106 -17.03 -16.04 8.61
C LYS A 106 -16.24 -16.67 7.45
N GLY A 107 -16.45 -17.95 7.14
CA GLY A 107 -15.69 -18.71 6.14
C GLY A 107 -15.41 -17.97 4.83
N PRO A 108 -16.43 -17.45 4.12
CA PRO A 108 -16.21 -16.72 2.87
C PRO A 108 -15.38 -15.43 3.03
N TRP A 109 -15.50 -14.75 4.18
CA TRP A 109 -14.68 -13.59 4.49
C TRP A 109 -13.25 -14.01 4.77
N LEU A 110 -13.05 -15.03 5.61
CA LEU A 110 -11.73 -15.54 5.94
C LEU A 110 -11.00 -16.03 4.68
N ASP A 111 -11.69 -16.78 3.82
CA ASP A 111 -11.17 -17.24 2.53
C ASP A 111 -10.76 -16.07 1.63
N ALA A 112 -11.61 -15.05 1.49
CA ALA A 112 -11.23 -13.87 0.70
C ALA A 112 -10.02 -13.13 1.29
N MET A 113 -9.95 -13.03 2.62
CA MET A 113 -8.83 -12.38 3.31
C MET A 113 -7.52 -13.15 3.09
N THR A 114 -7.55 -14.47 3.20
CA THR A 114 -6.35 -15.32 3.10
C THR A 114 -5.89 -15.53 1.66
N THR A 115 -6.81 -15.69 0.70
CA THR A 115 -6.48 -16.07 -0.68
C THR A 115 -6.33 -14.89 -1.64
N ARG A 116 -6.95 -13.73 -1.33
CA ARG A 116 -6.95 -12.56 -2.21
C ARG A 116 -6.34 -11.32 -1.58
N ILE A 117 -6.79 -10.94 -0.39
CA ILE A 117 -6.40 -9.66 0.24
C ILE A 117 -4.96 -9.71 0.76
N LYS A 118 -4.63 -10.70 1.61
CA LYS A 118 -3.29 -10.82 2.21
C LYS A 118 -2.19 -10.96 1.15
N PRO A 119 -2.29 -11.87 0.15
CA PRO A 119 -1.24 -12.01 -0.86
C PRO A 119 -1.06 -10.75 -1.71
N LYS A 120 -2.17 -10.08 -2.08
CA LYS A 120 -2.12 -8.83 -2.85
C LYS A 120 -1.42 -7.72 -2.08
N MET A 121 -1.73 -7.55 -0.79
CA MET A 121 -1.06 -6.56 0.05
C MET A 121 0.43 -6.85 0.21
N ALA A 122 0.80 -8.10 0.50
CA ALA A 122 2.21 -8.50 0.58
C ALA A 122 2.97 -8.11 -0.70
N ARG A 123 2.42 -8.46 -1.87
CA ARG A 123 2.97 -8.11 -3.18
C ARG A 123 3.07 -6.59 -3.39
N LEU A 124 2.00 -5.84 -3.10
CA LEU A 124 1.98 -4.39 -3.28
C LEU A 124 3.01 -3.68 -2.39
N LEU A 125 3.27 -4.21 -1.20
CA LEU A 125 4.27 -3.65 -0.29
C LEU A 125 5.69 -4.18 -0.54
N GLY A 126 5.86 -5.13 -1.45
CA GLY A 126 7.14 -5.80 -1.68
C GLY A 126 7.62 -6.58 -0.45
N LEU A 127 6.68 -7.17 0.30
CA LEU A 127 6.93 -8.00 1.47
C LEU A 127 6.67 -9.46 1.13
N ALA A 128 7.38 -10.37 1.82
CA ALA A 128 6.99 -11.77 1.83
C ALA A 128 5.60 -11.91 2.48
N GLU A 129 4.85 -12.93 2.07
CA GLU A 129 3.63 -13.33 2.76
C GLU A 129 4.00 -14.15 4.00
N TYR A 130 3.35 -13.89 5.13
CA TYR A 130 3.61 -14.62 6.37
C TYR A 130 3.23 -16.09 6.22
N ASP A 131 4.19 -16.97 6.52
CA ASP A 131 4.03 -18.42 6.60
C ASP A 131 4.01 -18.85 8.07
N VAL A 132 2.97 -19.58 8.47
CA VAL A 132 2.83 -20.08 9.85
C VAL A 132 3.79 -21.24 10.13
N ASP A 133 4.16 -22.01 9.10
CA ASP A 133 5.08 -23.14 9.22
C ASP A 133 6.54 -22.68 9.26
N HIS A 134 6.82 -21.49 8.71
CA HIS A 134 8.14 -20.87 8.67
C HIS A 134 8.06 -19.39 9.09
N PRO A 135 7.78 -19.05 10.35
CA PRO A 135 7.45 -17.68 10.74
C PRO A 135 8.58 -16.69 10.41
N GLN A 136 8.26 -15.67 9.61
CA GLN A 136 9.17 -14.56 9.31
C GLN A 136 8.64 -13.26 9.95
N PRO A 137 9.43 -12.58 10.81
CA PRO A 137 8.95 -11.42 11.57
C PRO A 137 8.60 -10.21 10.70
N ASP A 138 9.20 -10.10 9.51
CA ASP A 138 8.99 -8.98 8.58
C ASP A 138 7.94 -9.28 7.48
N ALA A 139 7.38 -10.49 7.46
CA ALA A 139 6.42 -10.88 6.44
C ALA A 139 5.02 -10.31 6.72
N PHE A 140 4.32 -9.94 5.66
CA PHE A 140 2.97 -9.42 5.75
C PHE A 140 1.98 -10.56 6.05
N GLY A 141 1.34 -10.50 7.21
CA GLY A 141 0.31 -11.44 7.63
C GLY A 141 -0.99 -10.77 8.02
N CYS A 142 -1.93 -11.55 8.57
CA CYS A 142 -3.21 -11.05 9.07
C CYS A 142 -3.03 -9.91 10.10
N HIS A 143 -1.94 -9.97 10.87
CA HIS A 143 -1.55 -8.97 11.85
C HIS A 143 -1.18 -7.61 11.24
N GLY A 144 -0.94 -7.53 9.92
CA GLY A 144 -0.71 -6.26 9.22
C GLY A 144 -1.95 -5.38 9.16
N CYS A 145 -3.15 -5.96 9.33
CA CYS A 145 -4.41 -5.22 9.38
C CYS A 145 -5.16 -5.40 10.70
N HIS A 146 -5.17 -6.62 11.24
CA HIS A 146 -5.91 -6.98 12.43
C HIS A 146 -5.02 -6.98 13.67
N ARG A 147 -5.60 -6.67 14.82
CA ARG A 147 -4.98 -7.02 16.11
C ARG A 147 -5.12 -8.53 16.33
N VAL A 148 -4.09 -9.14 16.89
CA VAL A 148 -4.11 -10.54 17.31
C VAL A 148 -4.20 -10.60 18.84
N GLU A 149 -4.78 -11.68 19.37
CA GLU A 149 -4.89 -11.95 20.81
C GLU A 149 -3.57 -11.98 21.58
#